data_AF-A0A329M9F7-F1
#
_entry.id   AF-A0A329M9F7-F1
#
_cell.length_a   1.000
_cell.length_b   1.000
_cell.length_c   1.000
_cell.angle_alpha   90.00
_cell.angle_beta   90.00
_cell.angle_gamma   90.00
#
_symmetry.space_group_name_H-M   'P 1'
#
loop_
_entity.id
_entity.type
_entity.pdbx_description
1 polymer ?
#
loop_
_entity_poly.entity_id
_entity_poly.type
_entity_poly.pdbx_seq_one_letter_code
_entity_poly.pdbx_strand_id
1 'polypeptide(L)'
;MDRSQLAQRQADKWLISGSLLIGTAALGVFGLPLFLWGVRLLRRAQRDGLSVRPMLVTLLGYLVIIDAAINTVGWALDLVANHTILARVLLNGWGNMFDAGYFWHYNELWVGGAAGPGEKALEVGLILTVFTMRIAAAIGFLQMKRWGHQWMIVTCWMGVVIWITYVFNMTMFADVRFAGVVLPVVGWWLYDIFYITPFLAIPYLHTVNRELFSD
;
A
#
# COMPACT_ATOMS: atom_id res chain seq x y z
N MET A 1 11.92 -10.91 -30.00
CA MET A 1 11.26 -10.09 -28.96
C MET A 1 10.09 -10.83 -28.29
N ASP A 2 9.36 -11.65 -29.04
CA ASP A 2 8.17 -12.38 -28.56
C ASP A 2 8.41 -13.24 -27.31
N ARG A 3 9.53 -13.97 -27.22
CA ARG A 3 9.84 -14.81 -26.06
C ARG A 3 10.00 -13.99 -24.77
N SER A 4 10.64 -12.83 -24.84
CA SER A 4 10.81 -11.93 -23.69
C SER A 4 9.47 -11.35 -23.24
N GLN A 5 8.63 -10.94 -24.19
CA GLN A 5 7.29 -10.42 -23.88
C GLN A 5 6.37 -11.48 -23.28
N LEU A 6 6.41 -12.71 -23.79
CA LEU A 6 5.67 -13.84 -23.24
C LEU A 6 6.11 -14.18 -21.82
N ALA A 7 7.43 -14.21 -21.57
CA ALA A 7 7.96 -14.43 -20.23
C ALA A 7 7.53 -13.35 -19.23
N GLN A 8 7.59 -12.08 -19.65
CA GLN A 8 7.11 -10.94 -18.86
C GLN A 8 5.62 -11.06 -18.55
N ARG A 9 4.76 -11.28 -19.56
CA ARG A 9 3.31 -11.43 -19.39
C ARG A 9 2.95 -12.61 -18.50
N GLN A 10 3.65 -13.73 -18.64
CA GLN A 10 3.41 -14.90 -17.81
C GLN A 10 3.74 -14.60 -16.35
N ALA A 11 4.85 -13.94 -16.06
CA ALA A 11 5.19 -13.51 -14.70
C ALA A 11 4.18 -12.50 -14.15
N ASP A 12 3.79 -11.49 -14.95
CA ASP A 12 2.85 -10.43 -14.56
C ASP A 12 1.47 -10.99 -14.16
N LYS A 13 0.97 -12.05 -14.80
CA LYS A 13 -0.28 -12.71 -14.36
C LYS A 13 -0.25 -13.13 -12.89
N TRP A 14 0.86 -13.69 -12.44
CA TRP A 14 1.01 -14.15 -11.05
C TRP A 14 1.29 -12.99 -10.10
N LEU A 15 2.09 -12.01 -10.53
CA LEU A 15 2.39 -10.82 -9.74
C LEU A 15 1.13 -9.98 -9.50
N ILE A 16 0.32 -9.73 -10.52
CA ILE A 16 -0.92 -8.97 -10.42
C ILE A 16 -1.92 -9.71 -9.53
N SER A 17 -2.22 -10.98 -9.82
CA SER A 17 -3.18 -11.75 -9.02
C SER A 17 -2.74 -11.89 -7.56
N GLY A 18 -1.44 -12.14 -7.33
CA GLY A 18 -0.87 -12.19 -5.99
C GLY A 18 -1.01 -10.87 -5.24
N SER A 19 -0.68 -9.75 -5.90
CA SER A 19 -0.80 -8.40 -5.31
C SER A 19 -2.25 -8.03 -4.98
N LEU A 20 -3.20 -8.38 -5.87
CA LEU A 20 -4.63 -8.18 -5.65
C LEU A 20 -5.12 -8.92 -4.41
N LEU A 21 -4.73 -10.19 -4.24
CA LEU A 21 -5.12 -10.97 -3.07
C LEU A 21 -4.45 -10.51 -1.77
N ILE A 22 -3.20 -10.01 -1.84
CA ILE A 22 -2.56 -9.36 -0.68
C ILE A 22 -3.34 -8.10 -0.28
N GLY A 23 -3.73 -7.28 -1.27
CA GLY A 23 -4.47 -6.04 -1.04
C GLY A 23 -5.85 -6.21 -0.39
N THR A 24 -6.46 -7.40 -0.44
CA THR A 24 -7.77 -7.64 0.21
C THR A 24 -7.67 -7.97 1.70
N ALA A 25 -6.45 -8.04 2.26
CA ALA A 25 -6.12 -8.46 3.63
C ALA A 25 -6.54 -9.90 3.97
N ALA A 26 -7.83 -10.24 3.85
CA ALA A 26 -8.40 -11.55 4.17
C ALA A 26 -7.80 -12.71 3.35
N LEU A 27 -7.48 -12.46 2.08
CA LEU A 27 -6.92 -13.48 1.18
C LEU A 27 -5.39 -13.38 1.02
N GLY A 28 -4.73 -12.54 1.82
CA GLY A 28 -3.30 -12.25 1.67
C GLY A 28 -2.38 -13.45 1.84
N VAL A 29 -2.80 -14.44 2.66
CA VAL A 29 -2.09 -15.71 2.84
C VAL A 29 -1.95 -16.48 1.53
N PHE A 30 -2.95 -16.40 0.64
CA PHE A 30 -2.89 -17.01 -0.69
C PHE A 30 -2.21 -16.10 -1.72
N GLY A 31 -2.29 -14.78 -1.53
CA GLY A 31 -1.66 -13.81 -2.42
C GLY A 31 -0.14 -13.87 -2.42
N LEU A 32 0.49 -14.02 -1.24
CA LEU A 32 1.95 -14.05 -1.13
C LEU A 32 2.61 -15.21 -1.92
N PRO A 33 2.18 -16.48 -1.79
CA PRO A 33 2.70 -17.57 -2.62
C PRO A 33 2.59 -17.33 -4.13
N LEU A 34 1.46 -16.78 -4.60
CA LEU A 34 1.25 -16.45 -6.01
C LEU A 34 2.21 -15.35 -6.48
N PHE A 35 2.37 -14.31 -5.66
CA PHE A 35 3.30 -13.22 -5.95
C PHE A 35 4.74 -13.74 -6.06
N LEU A 36 5.19 -14.54 -5.09
CA LEU A 36 6.54 -15.13 -5.09
C LEU A 36 6.77 -16.07 -6.26
N TRP A 37 5.74 -16.76 -6.73
CA TRP A 37 5.80 -17.55 -7.96
C TRP A 37 6.06 -16.66 -9.19
N GLY A 38 5.37 -15.53 -9.31
CA GLY A 38 5.62 -14.54 -10.36
C GLY A 38 7.05 -14.00 -10.32
N VAL A 39 7.56 -13.67 -9.12
CA VAL A 39 8.95 -13.23 -8.91
C VAL A 39 9.94 -14.30 -9.36
N ARG A 40 9.69 -15.58 -9.04
CA ARG A 40 10.53 -16.69 -9.47
C ARG A 40 10.57 -16.83 -10.99
N LEU A 41 9.43 -16.71 -11.67
CA LEU A 41 9.36 -16.76 -13.13
C LEU A 41 10.16 -15.60 -13.76
N LEU A 42 10.00 -14.39 -13.23
CA LEU A 42 10.73 -13.23 -13.73
C LEU A 42 12.25 -13.37 -13.51
N ARG A 43 12.67 -13.86 -12.33
CA ARG A 43 14.09 -14.10 -12.02
C ARG A 43 14.71 -15.13 -12.94
N ARG A 44 13.95 -16.17 -13.30
CA ARG A 44 14.39 -17.17 -14.29
C ARG A 44 14.56 -16.53 -15.66
N ALA A 45 13.57 -15.77 -16.13
CA ALA A 45 13.65 -15.08 -17.41
C ALA A 45 14.85 -14.12 -17.51
N GLN A 46 15.17 -13.39 -16.43
CA GLN A 46 16.37 -12.55 -16.36
C GLN A 46 17.67 -13.38 -16.45
N ARG A 47 17.75 -14.51 -15.73
CA ARG A 47 18.92 -15.40 -15.79
C ARG A 47 19.11 -16.03 -17.17
N ASP A 48 18.01 -16.26 -17.89
CA ASP A 48 18.01 -16.76 -19.26
C ASP A 48 18.38 -15.67 -20.29
N GLY A 49 18.76 -14.47 -19.85
CA GLY A 49 19.18 -13.36 -20.73
C GLY A 49 18.03 -12.69 -21.48
N LEU A 50 16.77 -12.95 -21.09
CA LEU A 50 15.62 -12.30 -21.71
C LEU A 50 15.52 -10.83 -21.26
N SER A 51 15.20 -9.96 -22.22
CA SER A 51 14.93 -8.54 -21.97
C SER A 51 13.58 -8.36 -21.27
N VAL A 52 13.55 -8.63 -19.97
CA VAL A 52 12.40 -8.44 -19.08
C VAL A 52 12.65 -7.29 -18.10
N ARG A 53 11.61 -6.83 -17.41
CA ARG A 53 11.69 -5.72 -16.46
C ARG A 53 12.71 -6.01 -15.35
N PRO A 54 13.52 -5.02 -14.94
CA PRO A 54 14.43 -5.18 -13.81
C PRO A 54 13.68 -5.60 -12.53
N MET A 55 14.23 -6.59 -11.82
CA MET A 55 13.60 -7.13 -10.61
C MET A 55 13.30 -6.07 -9.55
N LEU A 56 14.22 -5.13 -9.31
CA LEU A 56 14.01 -4.07 -8.32
C LEU A 56 12.85 -3.15 -8.69
N VAL A 57 12.73 -2.78 -9.97
CA VAL A 57 11.58 -2.01 -10.48
C VAL A 57 10.28 -2.78 -10.25
N THR A 58 10.27 -4.07 -10.57
CA THR A 58 9.10 -4.94 -10.34
C THR A 58 8.72 -4.99 -8.86
N LEU A 59 9.66 -5.33 -7.98
CA LEU A 59 9.38 -5.48 -6.55
C LEU A 59 8.91 -4.16 -5.92
N LEU A 60 9.57 -3.04 -6.24
CA LEU A 60 9.18 -1.74 -5.70
C LEU A 60 7.83 -1.27 -6.23
N GLY A 61 7.58 -1.40 -7.53
CA GLY A 61 6.30 -0.98 -8.10
C GLY A 61 5.14 -1.79 -7.53
N TYR A 62 5.26 -3.12 -7.40
CA TYR A 62 4.20 -3.92 -6.79
C TYR A 62 4.09 -3.69 -5.28
N LEU A 63 5.18 -3.48 -4.55
CA LEU A 63 5.15 -3.13 -3.13
C LEU A 63 4.36 -1.83 -2.91
N VAL A 64 4.61 -0.81 -3.73
CA VAL A 64 3.90 0.47 -3.67
C VAL A 64 2.43 0.33 -4.07
N ILE A 65 2.10 -0.51 -5.06
CA ILE A 65 0.70 -0.83 -5.40
C ILE A 65 -0.02 -1.49 -4.23
N ILE A 66 0.59 -2.49 -3.60
CA ILE A 66 0.00 -3.23 -2.48
C ILE A 66 -0.27 -2.27 -1.32
N ASP A 67 0.73 -1.49 -0.93
CA ASP A 67 0.61 -0.50 0.15
C ASP A 67 -0.50 0.53 -0.13
N ALA A 68 -0.50 1.13 -1.33
CA ALA A 68 -1.54 2.09 -1.69
C ALA A 68 -2.93 1.45 -1.79
N ALA A 69 -3.04 0.20 -2.25
CA ALA A 69 -4.30 -0.52 -2.36
C ALA A 69 -4.87 -0.90 -0.98
N ILE A 70 -4.05 -1.39 -0.06
CA ILE A 70 -4.48 -1.70 1.32
C ILE A 70 -5.05 -0.45 1.98
N ASN A 71 -4.37 0.69 1.84
CA ASN A 71 -4.86 1.95 2.41
C ASN A 71 -6.12 2.48 1.70
N THR A 72 -6.17 2.39 0.37
CA THR A 72 -7.38 2.78 -0.39
C THR A 72 -8.58 1.95 0.02
N VAL A 73 -8.44 0.62 0.10
CA VAL A 73 -9.54 -0.30 0.43
C VAL A 73 -9.90 -0.20 1.91
N GLY A 74 -8.92 -0.18 2.81
CA GLY A 74 -9.14 -0.08 4.25
C GLY A 74 -9.89 1.20 4.62
N TRP A 75 -9.46 2.33 4.07
CA TRP A 75 -10.13 3.60 4.33
C TRP A 75 -11.44 3.73 3.55
N ALA A 76 -11.56 3.18 2.34
CA ALA A 76 -12.88 3.12 1.68
C ALA A 76 -13.89 2.30 2.51
N LEU A 77 -13.46 1.21 3.16
CA LEU A 77 -14.31 0.43 4.05
C LEU A 77 -14.75 1.25 5.27
N ASP A 78 -13.88 2.07 5.86
CA ASP A 78 -14.24 2.98 6.95
C ASP A 78 -15.22 4.07 6.47
N LEU A 79 -14.93 4.72 5.34
CA LEU A 79 -15.75 5.81 4.82
C LEU A 79 -17.17 5.40 4.42
N VAL A 80 -17.33 4.30 3.66
CA VAL A 80 -18.64 3.95 3.06
C VAL A 80 -19.23 2.64 3.54
N ALA A 81 -18.45 1.77 4.18
CA ALA A 81 -18.88 0.42 4.55
C ALA A 81 -18.66 0.08 6.03
N ASN A 82 -18.48 1.08 6.90
CA ASN A 82 -18.20 0.93 8.34
C ASN A 82 -19.24 0.07 9.09
N HIS A 83 -20.47 0.01 8.57
CA HIS A 83 -21.58 -0.73 9.16
C HIS A 83 -21.60 -2.22 8.79
N THR A 84 -20.83 -2.63 7.77
CA THR A 84 -20.79 -4.01 7.29
C THR A 84 -20.13 -4.95 8.29
N ILE A 85 -20.47 -6.25 8.22
CA ILE A 85 -19.81 -7.27 9.05
C ILE A 85 -18.32 -7.38 8.74
N LEU A 86 -17.94 -7.13 7.48
CA LEU A 86 -16.55 -7.12 7.05
C LEU A 86 -15.76 -6.04 7.79
N ALA A 87 -16.27 -4.80 7.81
CA ALA A 87 -15.65 -3.71 8.54
C ALA A 87 -15.59 -3.99 10.05
N ARG A 88 -16.68 -4.49 10.66
CA ARG A 88 -16.70 -4.78 12.10
C ARG A 88 -15.72 -5.87 12.50
N VAL A 89 -15.58 -6.93 11.71
CA VAL A 89 -14.67 -8.04 12.04
C VAL A 89 -13.23 -7.68 11.72
N LEU A 90 -12.97 -7.06 10.56
CA LEU A 90 -11.61 -6.73 10.14
C LEU A 90 -11.10 -5.45 10.81
N LEU A 91 -11.80 -4.32 10.68
CA LEU A 91 -11.32 -3.04 11.20
C LEU A 91 -11.41 -2.99 12.73
N ASN A 92 -12.55 -3.34 13.34
CA ASN A 92 -12.67 -3.26 14.81
C ASN A 92 -11.89 -4.38 15.49
N GLY A 93 -11.84 -5.58 14.89
CA GLY A 93 -11.03 -6.68 15.39
C GLY A 93 -9.54 -6.36 15.36
N TRP A 94 -9.07 -5.79 14.24
CA TRP A 94 -7.70 -5.30 14.11
C TRP A 94 -7.42 -4.16 15.09
N GLY A 95 -8.32 -3.19 15.20
CA GLY A 95 -8.12 -2.05 16.05
C GLY A 95 -8.04 -2.42 17.53
N ASN A 96 -8.94 -3.28 18.00
CA ASN A 96 -8.89 -3.81 19.36
C ASN A 96 -7.56 -4.55 19.65
N MET A 97 -7.00 -5.24 18.64
CA MET A 97 -5.78 -6.02 18.83
C MET A 97 -4.50 -5.16 18.78
N PHE A 98 -4.40 -4.23 17.83
CA PHE A 98 -3.13 -3.60 17.46
C PHE A 98 -3.18 -2.07 17.41
N ASP A 99 -4.22 -1.48 16.83
CA ASP A 99 -4.32 -0.04 16.60
C ASP A 99 -5.78 0.44 16.66
N ALA A 100 -6.27 0.75 17.88
CA ALA A 100 -7.60 1.32 18.06
C ALA A 100 -7.62 2.86 17.87
N GLY A 101 -6.56 3.48 17.38
CA GLY A 101 -6.44 4.93 17.40
C GLY A 101 -7.57 5.63 16.65
N TYR A 102 -7.96 5.10 15.49
CA TYR A 102 -9.05 5.64 14.68
C TYR A 102 -10.46 5.29 15.18
N PHE A 103 -10.58 4.55 16.29
CA PHE A 103 -11.89 4.26 16.91
C PHE A 103 -12.34 5.32 17.91
N TRP A 104 -11.49 6.29 18.23
CA TRP A 104 -11.91 7.43 19.02
C TRP A 104 -12.91 8.28 18.21
N HIS A 105 -14.08 8.54 18.80
CA HIS A 105 -15.23 9.17 18.14
C HIS A 105 -15.82 8.39 16.94
N TYR A 106 -15.60 7.07 16.84
CA TYR A 106 -16.05 6.27 15.71
C TYR A 106 -17.58 6.33 15.49
N ASN A 107 -18.00 6.52 14.25
CA ASN A 107 -19.40 6.68 13.82
C ASN A 107 -20.17 7.88 14.42
N GLU A 108 -19.50 8.89 14.97
CA GLU A 108 -20.17 10.08 15.51
C GLU A 108 -20.58 11.11 14.42
N LEU A 109 -19.97 11.04 13.23
CA LEU A 109 -20.33 11.88 12.08
C LEU A 109 -21.40 11.22 11.21
N TRP A 110 -22.10 12.03 10.42
CA TRP A 110 -23.15 11.57 9.51
C TRP A 110 -22.68 10.59 8.41
N VAL A 111 -21.39 10.60 8.06
CA VAL A 111 -20.78 9.67 7.08
C VAL A 111 -20.31 8.37 7.74
N GLY A 112 -20.28 8.29 9.09
CA GLY A 112 -19.74 7.15 9.82
C GLY A 112 -18.21 7.04 9.74
N GLY A 113 -17.66 5.97 10.32
CA GLY A 113 -16.23 5.65 10.40
C GLY A 113 -15.46 6.51 11.41
N ALA A 114 -14.14 6.59 11.26
CA ALA A 114 -13.25 7.38 12.12
C ALA A 114 -13.65 8.85 12.17
N ALA A 115 -13.81 9.44 13.35
CA ALA A 115 -14.24 10.84 13.47
C ALA A 115 -13.41 11.70 14.42
N GLY A 116 -12.22 11.23 14.80
CA GLY A 116 -11.29 12.07 15.54
C GLY A 116 -10.96 13.36 14.78
N PRO A 117 -10.44 14.39 15.48
CA PRO A 117 -10.19 15.70 14.88
C PRO A 117 -9.36 15.61 13.58
N GLY A 118 -9.95 16.02 12.47
CA GLY A 118 -9.30 16.04 11.15
C GLY A 118 -9.16 14.68 10.45
N GLU A 119 -9.47 13.57 11.11
CA GLU A 119 -9.26 12.22 10.58
C GLU A 119 -10.14 11.95 9.36
N LYS A 120 -11.44 12.25 9.44
CA LYS A 120 -12.37 12.06 8.32
C LYS A 120 -12.00 12.91 7.10
N ALA A 121 -11.52 14.15 7.32
CA ALA A 121 -11.08 15.01 6.24
C ALA A 121 -9.80 14.48 5.57
N LEU A 122 -8.85 14.01 6.38
CA LEU A 122 -7.64 13.35 5.91
C LEU A 122 -7.97 12.10 5.12
N GLU A 123 -8.88 11.27 5.62
CA GLU A 123 -9.32 10.04 5.00
C GLU A 123 -9.89 10.26 3.59
N VAL A 124 -10.90 11.13 3.48
CA VAL A 124 -11.53 11.49 2.20
C VAL A 124 -10.51 12.09 1.24
N GLY A 125 -9.66 13.00 1.75
CA GLY A 125 -8.64 13.65 0.94
C GLY A 125 -7.65 12.66 0.34
N LEU A 126 -7.10 11.75 1.16
CA LEU A 126 -6.03 10.84 0.75
C LEU A 126 -6.50 9.68 -0.12
N ILE A 127 -7.71 9.14 0.10
CA ILE A 127 -8.31 8.14 -0.81
C ILE A 127 -8.42 8.73 -2.23
N LEU A 128 -9.00 9.93 -2.34
CA LEU A 128 -9.29 10.54 -3.64
C LEU A 128 -8.04 11.07 -4.35
N THR A 129 -6.97 11.34 -3.60
CA THR A 129 -5.74 11.92 -4.14
C THR A 129 -4.57 10.96 -4.03
N VAL A 130 -3.89 10.91 -2.89
CA VAL A 130 -2.54 10.35 -2.80
C VAL A 130 -2.51 8.86 -3.11
N PHE A 131 -3.43 8.05 -2.56
CA PHE A 131 -3.35 6.60 -2.77
C PHE A 131 -3.67 6.19 -4.21
N THR A 132 -4.68 6.79 -4.84
CA THR A 132 -5.01 6.52 -6.25
C THR A 132 -3.94 7.01 -7.21
N MET A 133 -3.38 8.22 -6.97
CA MET A 133 -2.23 8.73 -7.72
C MET A 133 -1.02 7.81 -7.57
N ARG A 134 -0.76 7.28 -6.37
CA ARG A 134 0.36 6.37 -6.09
C ARG A 134 0.22 5.04 -6.82
N ILE A 135 -0.99 4.47 -6.90
CA ILE A 135 -1.26 3.28 -7.72
C ILE A 135 -0.99 3.58 -9.20
N ALA A 136 -1.52 4.69 -9.72
CA ALA A 136 -1.33 5.08 -11.12
C ALA A 136 0.16 5.29 -11.46
N ALA A 137 0.89 5.98 -10.58
CA ALA A 137 2.33 6.20 -10.70
C ALA A 137 3.10 4.88 -10.73
N ALA A 138 2.76 3.95 -9.84
CA ALA A 138 3.41 2.64 -9.77
C ALA A 138 3.11 1.79 -11.01
N ILE A 139 1.90 1.85 -11.58
CA ILE A 139 1.57 1.21 -12.86
C ILE A 139 2.42 1.80 -13.99
N GLY A 140 2.53 3.13 -14.09
CA GLY A 140 3.39 3.78 -15.07
C GLY A 140 4.87 3.40 -14.91
N PHE A 141 5.34 3.32 -13.67
CA PHE A 141 6.69 2.90 -13.33
C PHE A 141 6.97 1.44 -13.72
N LEU A 142 6.02 0.54 -13.46
CA LEU A 142 6.07 -0.85 -13.91
C LEU A 142 6.03 -0.94 -15.46
N GLN A 143 5.36 -0.01 -16.14
CA GLN A 143 5.39 0.08 -17.60
C GLN A 143 6.71 0.69 -18.14
N MET A 144 7.69 0.96 -17.28
CA MET A 144 8.96 1.62 -17.64
C MET A 144 8.73 2.99 -18.31
N LYS A 145 7.70 3.73 -17.84
CA LYS A 145 7.41 5.09 -18.28
C LYS A 145 8.06 6.13 -17.40
N ARG A 146 8.63 7.17 -18.02
CA ARG A 146 9.35 8.24 -17.34
C ARG A 146 8.44 9.06 -16.44
N TRP A 147 7.21 9.35 -16.91
CA TRP A 147 6.21 9.99 -16.07
C TRP A 147 5.87 9.14 -14.83
N GLY A 148 5.84 7.82 -14.97
CA GLY A 148 5.58 6.90 -13.87
C GLY A 148 6.67 6.97 -12.80
N HIS A 149 7.94 6.99 -13.21
CA HIS A 149 9.08 7.19 -12.31
C HIS A 149 9.02 8.54 -11.57
N GLN A 150 8.72 9.63 -12.29
CA GLN A 150 8.60 10.97 -11.70
C GLN A 150 7.46 11.06 -10.68
N TRP A 151 6.29 10.56 -11.04
CA TRP A 151 5.14 10.54 -10.14
C TRP A 151 5.32 9.57 -8.98
N MET A 152 6.10 8.49 -9.15
CA MET A 152 6.49 7.62 -8.04
C MET A 152 7.31 8.39 -7.01
N ILE A 153 8.24 9.25 -7.42
CA ILE A 153 9.00 10.10 -6.49
C ILE A 153 8.05 11.03 -5.72
N VAL A 154 7.16 11.74 -6.43
CA VAL A 154 6.22 12.69 -5.81
C VAL A 154 5.30 11.97 -4.82
N THR A 155 4.66 10.89 -5.25
CA THR A 155 3.71 10.13 -4.41
C THR A 155 4.41 9.42 -3.26
N CYS A 156 5.68 9.03 -3.39
CA CYS A 156 6.48 8.54 -2.28
C CYS A 156 6.70 9.63 -1.23
N TRP A 157 7.10 10.83 -1.62
CA TRP A 157 7.23 11.96 -0.68
C TRP A 157 5.90 12.33 -0.02
N MET A 158 4.79 12.33 -0.77
CA MET A 158 3.46 12.47 -0.18
C MET A 158 3.18 11.37 0.86
N GLY A 159 3.58 10.13 0.59
CA GLY A 159 3.50 9.03 1.55
C GLY A 159 4.28 9.27 2.84
N VAL A 160 5.45 9.92 2.77
CA VAL A 160 6.20 10.33 3.97
C VAL A 160 5.39 11.35 4.79
N VAL A 161 4.78 12.34 4.13
CA VAL A 161 3.92 13.33 4.81
C VAL A 161 2.71 12.68 5.47
N ILE A 162 2.07 11.72 4.78
CA ILE A 162 0.95 10.94 5.34
C ILE A 162 1.42 10.16 6.56
N TRP A 163 2.55 9.46 6.46
CA TRP A 163 3.09 8.67 7.55
C TRP A 163 3.38 9.53 8.79
N ILE A 164 3.99 10.71 8.61
CA ILE A 164 4.19 11.67 9.71
C ILE A 164 2.85 12.08 10.32
N THR A 165 1.87 12.43 9.48
CA THR A 165 0.53 12.85 9.93
C THR A 165 -0.16 11.74 10.71
N TYR A 166 -0.08 10.51 10.23
CA TYR A 166 -0.59 9.32 10.90
C TYR A 166 0.08 9.11 12.26
N VAL A 167 1.41 9.20 12.35
CA VAL A 167 2.16 9.08 13.61
C VAL A 167 1.70 10.15 14.62
N PHE A 168 1.49 11.40 14.18
CA PHE A 168 0.96 12.44 15.04
C PHE A 168 -0.48 12.17 15.47
N ASN A 169 -1.36 11.73 14.57
CA ASN A 169 -2.72 11.35 14.93
C ASN A 169 -2.73 10.26 16.01
N MET A 170 -1.87 9.26 15.87
CA MET A 170 -1.78 8.12 16.79
C MET A 170 -1.19 8.49 18.15
N THR A 171 -0.24 9.42 18.18
CA THR A 171 0.49 9.78 19.40
C THR A 171 -0.15 10.95 20.15
N MET A 172 -0.84 11.85 19.46
CA MET A 172 -1.69 12.86 20.09
C MET A 172 -2.91 12.16 20.69
N PHE A 173 -3.05 12.24 22.02
CA PHE A 173 -4.06 11.52 22.81
C PHE A 173 -3.85 10.00 22.84
N ALA A 174 -2.59 9.55 22.82
CA ALA A 174 -2.24 8.13 22.90
C ALA A 174 -2.87 7.39 24.11
N ASP A 175 -3.06 8.10 25.22
CA ASP A 175 -3.72 7.58 26.43
C ASP A 175 -5.16 7.15 26.18
N VAL A 176 -5.91 7.93 25.39
CA VAL A 176 -7.28 7.61 25.01
C VAL A 176 -7.30 6.60 23.86
N ARG A 177 -6.41 6.77 22.88
CA ARG A 177 -6.38 5.98 21.63
C ARG A 177 -5.94 4.53 21.81
N PHE A 178 -5.05 4.27 22.75
CA PHE A 178 -4.60 2.91 23.07
C PHE A 178 -5.30 2.31 24.28
N ALA A 179 -6.30 3.00 24.87
CA ALA A 179 -7.06 2.48 25.98
C ALA A 179 -7.82 1.22 25.57
N GLY A 180 -7.58 0.11 26.28
CA GLY A 180 -8.25 -1.17 26.02
C GLY A 180 -7.73 -1.95 24.81
N VAL A 181 -6.66 -1.49 24.13
CA VAL A 181 -5.98 -2.26 23.09
C VAL A 181 -5.15 -3.38 23.71
N VAL A 182 -5.23 -4.59 23.15
CA VAL A 182 -4.56 -5.79 23.69
C VAL A 182 -3.04 -5.66 23.61
N LEU A 183 -2.52 -5.26 22.45
CA LEU A 183 -1.09 -5.07 22.20
C LEU A 183 -0.86 -3.64 21.70
N PRO A 184 -0.89 -2.60 22.56
CA PRO A 184 -0.95 -1.21 22.14
C PRO A 184 0.29 -0.77 21.36
N VAL A 185 1.31 -0.22 22.04
CA VAL A 185 2.51 0.30 21.38
C VAL A 185 3.23 -0.79 20.58
N VAL A 186 3.30 -2.02 21.09
CA VAL A 186 3.99 -3.12 20.42
C VAL A 186 3.26 -3.57 19.16
N GLY A 187 1.93 -3.70 19.20
CA GLY A 187 1.13 -4.07 18.02
C GLY A 187 1.18 -2.98 16.96
N TRP A 188 1.00 -1.73 17.37
CA TRP A 188 1.14 -0.55 16.52
C TRP A 188 2.49 -0.54 15.78
N TRP A 189 3.62 -0.71 16.48
CA TRP A 189 4.92 -0.77 15.82
C TRP A 189 5.11 -1.99 14.91
N LEU A 190 4.58 -3.16 15.27
CA LEU A 190 4.73 -4.38 14.49
C LEU A 190 3.97 -4.31 13.16
N TYR A 191 2.82 -3.65 13.15
CA TYR A 191 1.92 -3.65 12.01
C TYR A 191 1.91 -2.32 11.24
N ASP A 192 2.03 -1.17 11.89
CA ASP A 192 1.99 0.12 11.18
C ASP A 192 3.34 0.53 10.59
N ILE A 193 4.38 -0.28 10.79
CA ILE A 193 5.62 -0.24 10.01
C ILE A 193 5.37 -0.44 8.50
N PHE A 194 4.25 -1.03 8.05
CA PHE A 194 4.03 -1.25 6.61
C PHE A 194 4.00 0.05 5.77
N TYR A 195 3.83 1.21 6.40
CA TYR A 195 4.04 2.53 5.78
C TYR A 195 5.52 2.84 5.42
N ILE A 196 6.47 1.92 5.62
CA ILE A 196 7.87 2.13 5.23
C ILE A 196 8.13 2.13 3.72
N THR A 197 7.14 1.80 2.89
CA THR A 197 7.35 1.72 1.42
C THR A 197 7.93 2.98 0.79
N PRO A 198 7.58 4.23 1.19
CA PRO A 198 8.29 5.42 0.73
C PRO A 198 9.76 5.41 1.11
N PHE A 199 10.10 5.00 2.33
CA PHE A 199 11.49 4.98 2.84
C PHE A 199 12.34 3.94 2.12
N LEU A 200 11.73 2.86 1.61
CA LEU A 200 12.40 1.88 0.75
C LEU A 200 12.49 2.35 -0.71
N ALA A 201 11.44 2.99 -1.24
CA ALA A 201 11.36 3.37 -2.64
C ALA A 201 12.17 4.65 -2.95
N ILE A 202 12.13 5.66 -2.08
CA ILE A 202 12.79 6.97 -2.31
C ILE A 202 14.28 6.82 -2.63
N PRO A 203 15.09 6.10 -1.84
CA PRO A 203 16.52 5.94 -2.15
C PRO A 203 16.74 5.32 -3.53
N TYR A 204 16.00 4.26 -3.86
CA TYR A 204 16.12 3.63 -5.17
C TYR A 204 15.73 4.58 -6.30
N LEU A 205 14.58 5.25 -6.18
CA LEU A 205 14.05 6.14 -7.20
C LEU A 205 15.00 7.31 -7.52
N HIS A 206 15.78 7.80 -6.53
CA HIS A 206 16.75 8.87 -6.73
C HIS A 206 18.11 8.38 -7.26
N THR A 207 18.41 7.09 -7.16
CA THR A 207 19.65 6.50 -7.69
C THR A 207 19.51 5.97 -9.11
N VAL A 208 18.29 5.65 -9.54
CA VAL A 208 18.04 5.09 -10.87
C VAL A 208 18.19 6.17 -11.95
N ASN A 209 18.87 5.84 -13.06
CA ASN A 209 18.93 6.73 -14.21
C ASN A 209 17.55 6.80 -14.90
N ARG A 210 16.94 7.98 -14.91
CA ARG A 210 15.66 8.28 -15.57
C ARG A 210 15.63 7.97 -17.07
N GLU A 211 16.79 7.96 -17.73
CA GLU A 211 16.89 7.70 -19.18
C GLU A 211 16.63 6.25 -19.55
N LEU A 212 16.68 5.35 -18.57
CA LEU A 212 16.25 3.95 -18.73
C LEU A 212 14.74 3.83 -18.97
N PHE A 213 13.98 4.88 -18.68
CA PHE A 213 12.53 4.93 -18.85
C PHE A 213 12.18 5.61 -20.18
N SER A 214 11.26 4.96 -20.90
CA SER A 214 10.67 5.52 -22.12
C SER A 214 9.72 6.66 -21.81
N ASP A 215 9.59 7.61 -22.73
CA ASP A 215 8.56 8.65 -22.65
C ASP A 215 7.14 8.07 -22.80
#